data_AF-A0A1G8EP38-F1
#
_entry.id   AF-A0A1G8EP38-F1
#
_cell.length_a   1.000
_cell.length_b   1.000
_cell.length_c   1.000
_cell.angle_alpha   90.00
_cell.angle_beta   90.00
_cell.angle_gamma   90.00
#
_symmetry.space_group_name_H-M   'P 1'
#
loop_
_entity.id
_entity.type
_entity.pdbx_description
1 polymer ?
#
loop_
_entity_poly.entity_id
_entity_poly.type
_entity_poly.pdbx_seq_one_letter_code
_entity_poly.pdbx_strand_id
1 'polypeptide(L)' 'MENYIRIHLTNDKPILTLMPLKEVLKKLPSAKFQRIHHRYIVPVGKIKSLQNRTVQLSRY' A
#
# COMPACT_ATOMS: atom_id res chain seq x y z
N MET A 1 19.71 3.67 -7.16
CA MET A 1 18.27 3.96 -7.02
C MET A 1 17.58 2.65 -6.71
N GLU A 2 17.43 2.34 -5.43
CA GLU A 2 16.96 1.02 -5.02
C GLU A 2 15.43 0.97 -5.04
N ASN A 3 14.86 0.04 -5.80
CA ASN A 3 13.41 -0.14 -5.94
C ASN A 3 12.87 -1.07 -4.83
N TYR A 4 13.29 -0.85 -3.59
CA TYR A 4 12.76 -1.62 -2.48
C TYR A 4 11.37 -1.13 -2.11
N ILE A 5 10.44 -2.06 -1.98
CA ILE A 5 9.13 -1.82 -1.42
C ILE A 5 8.98 -2.64 -0.15
N ARG A 6 8.25 -2.09 0.80
CA ARG A 6 7.90 -2.76 2.05
C ARG A 6 6.41 -3.06 2.06
N ILE A 7 6.08 -4.35 2.00
CA ILE A 7 4.72 -4.85 2.08
C ILE A 7 4.39 -5.05 3.55
N HIS A 8 3.37 -4.35 4.04
CA HIS A 8 2.90 -4.47 5.41
C HIS A 8 1.74 -5.45 5.45
N LEU A 9 1.90 -6.53 6.21
CA LEU A 9 0.89 -7.53 6.44
C LEU A 9 0.19 -7.24 7.78
N THR A 10 -1.07 -7.65 7.92
CA THR A 10 -1.88 -7.40 9.13
C THR A 10 -1.27 -8.13 10.34
N ASN A 11 -1.09 -9.44 10.26
CA ASN A 11 -0.62 -10.23 11.41
C ASN A 11 0.81 -10.75 11.26
N ASP A 12 1.59 -10.18 10.34
CA ASP A 12 2.89 -10.72 9.96
C ASP A 12 3.97 -9.66 9.81
N LYS A 13 5.22 -10.12 9.84
CA LYS A 13 6.38 -9.25 9.63
C LYS A 13 6.32 -8.65 8.23
N PRO A 14 6.63 -7.35 8.09
CA PRO A 14 6.63 -6.70 6.79
C PRO A 14 7.72 -7.31 5.90
N ILE A 15 7.39 -7.53 4.63
CA ILE A 15 8.27 -8.15 3.65
C ILE A 15 8.93 -7.04 2.82
N LEU A 16 10.24 -7.09 2.69
CA LEU A 16 11.00 -6.25 1.76
C LEU A 16 11.19 -6.98 0.45
N THR A 17 10.86 -6.33 -0.66
CA THR A 17 11.05 -6.91 -2.01
C THR A 17 11.65 -5.87 -2.94
N LEU A 18 12.46 -6.32 -3.90
CA LEU A 18 13.09 -5.47 -4.91
C LEU A 18 12.20 -5.42 -6.16
N MET A 19 11.16 -4.60 -6.13
CA MET A 19 10.30 -4.37 -7.29
C MET A 19 9.64 -2.99 -7.25
N PRO A 20 9.42 -2.35 -8.40
CA PRO A 20 8.78 -1.04 -8.43
C PRO A 20 7.29 -1.12 -8.08
N LEU A 21 6.77 -0.11 -7.37
CA LEU A 21 5.34 0.00 -6.98
C LEU A 21 4.36 -0.14 -8.16
N LYS A 22 4.75 0.31 -9.36
CA LYS A 22 3.91 0.18 -10.57
C LYS A 22 3.64 -1.28 -10.93
N GLU A 23 4.65 -2.15 -10.81
CA GLU A 23 4.52 -3.57 -11.09
C GLU A 23 3.67 -4.28 -10.04
N VAL A 24 3.78 -3.87 -8.77
CA VAL A 24 2.93 -4.38 -7.68
C VAL A 24 1.46 -4.07 -7.97
N LEU A 25 1.17 -2.84 -8.40
CA LEU A 25 -0.20 -2.41 -8.66
C LEU A 25 -0.88 -3.26 -9.74
N LYS A 26 -0.12 -3.72 -10.75
CA LYS A 26 -0.62 -4.64 -11.79
C LYS A 26 -0.96 -6.03 -11.24
N LYS A 27 -0.25 -6.49 -10.22
CA LYS A 27 -0.46 -7.79 -9.56
C LYS A 27 -1.58 -7.75 -8.52
N LEU A 28 -1.90 -6.56 -8.00
CA LEU A 28 -2.93 -6.39 -6.99
C LEU A 28 -4.33 -6.20 -7.62
N PRO A 29 -5.41 -6.65 -6.95
CA PRO A 29 -6.77 -6.36 -7.39
C PRO A 29 -7.04 -4.85 -7.36
N SER A 30 -7.22 -4.24 -8.53
CA SER A 30 -7.45 -2.79 -8.69
C SER A 30 -8.68 -2.29 -7.93
N ALA A 31 -9.72 -3.12 -7.79
CA ALA A 31 -10.91 -2.78 -7.02
C ALA A 31 -10.67 -2.69 -5.50
N LYS A 32 -9.61 -3.35 -4.99
CA LYS A 32 -9.32 -3.40 -3.55
C LYS A 32 -8.15 -2.52 -3.14
N PHE A 33 -7.26 -2.18 -4.06
CA PHE A 33 -6.05 -1.40 -3.79
C PHE A 33 -6.00 -0.14 -4.64
N GLN A 34 -5.80 0.99 -3.97
CA GLN A 34 -5.68 2.29 -4.63
C GLN A 34 -4.31 2.89 -4.33
N ARG A 35 -3.70 3.46 -5.37
CA ARG A 35 -2.50 4.27 -5.22
C ARG A 35 -2.89 5.69 -4.78
N ILE A 36 -2.45 6.08 -3.60
CA ILE A 36 -2.75 7.41 -3.02
C ILE A 36 -1.56 8.36 -3.06
N HIS A 37 -0.35 7.82 -3.27
CA HIS A 37 0.89 8.59 -3.34
C HIS A 37 1.90 7.90 -4.25
N HIS A 38 2.92 8.63 -4.70
CA HIS A 38 3.96 8.05 -5.56
C HIS A 38 4.73 6.89 -4.88
N ARG A 39 4.76 6.86 -3.54
CA ARG A 39 5.39 5.79 -2.72
C ARG A 39 4.42 4.81 -2.05
N TYR A 40 3.10 5.06 -2.09
CA TYR A 40 2.15 4.29 -1.29
C TYR A 40 0.96 3.78 -2.10
N ILE A 41 0.66 2.51 -1.88
CA ILE A 41 -0.56 1.83 -2.31
C ILE A 41 -1.24 1.34 -1.04
N VAL A 42 -2.55 1.59 -0.91
CA VAL A 42 -3.33 1.23 0.28
C VAL A 42 -4.57 0.42 -0.10
N PRO A 43 -5.00 -0.52 0.76
CA PRO A 43 -6.26 -1.21 0.57
C PRO A 43 -7.44 -0.27 0.90
N VAL A 44 -8.37 -0.11 -0.06
CA VAL A 44 -9.52 0.81 0.06
C VAL A 44 -10.45 0.39 1.21
N GLY A 45 -10.69 -0.91 1.37
CA GLY A 45 -11.53 -1.45 2.44
C GLY A 45 -10.96 -1.33 3.86
N LYS A 46 -9.73 -0.82 4.01
CA LYS A 46 -9.07 -0.59 5.31
C LYS A 46 -8.88 0.89 5.62
N ILE A 47 -9.39 1.79 4.77
CA ILE A 47 -9.38 3.23 5.03
C ILE A 47 -10.43 3.53 6.09
N LYS A 48 -9.99 4.03 7.25
CA LYS A 48 -10.87 4.45 8.36
C LYS A 48 -11.35 5.89 8.19
N SER A 49 -10.44 6.79 7.84
CA SER A 49 -10.79 8.19 7.59
C SER A 49 -9.84 8.81 6.58
N LEU A 50 -10.35 9.81 5.87
CA LEU A 50 -9.60 10.63 4.93
C LEU A 50 -9.78 12.07 5.41
N GLN A 51 -8.71 12.67 5.91
CA GLN A 51 -8.72 14.05 6.42
C GLN A 51 -7.73 14.87 5.60
N ASN A 52 -8.24 15.78 4.78
CA ASN A 52 -7.46 16.64 3.89
C ASN A 52 -6.48 15.83 3.02
N ARG A 53 -5.20 15.79 3.40
CA ARG A 53 -4.11 15.07 2.69
C ARG A 53 -3.57 13.87 3.47
N THR A 54 -4.26 13.47 4.53
CA THR A 54 -3.86 12.38 5.42
C THR A 54 -4.90 11.27 5.35
N VAL A 55 -4.43 10.04 5.20
CA VAL A 55 -5.28 8.83 5.20
C VAL A 55 -5.00 8.07 6.48
N GLN A 56 -6.03 7.83 7.29
CA GLN A 56 -5.95 6.93 8.43
C GLN A 56 -6.40 5.54 8.01
N LEU A 57 -5.52 4.56 8.21
CA LEU A 57 -5.80 3.15 7.95
C LEU A 57 -6.17 2.46 9.26
N SER A 58 -7.01 1.44 9.17
CA SER A 58 -7.21 0.51 10.29
C SER A 58 -5.90 -0.17 10.63
N ARG A 59 -5.66 -0.40 11.92
CA ARG A 59 -4.47 -1.08 12.43
C ARG A 59 -4.25 -2.39 11.66
N TYR A 60 -3.01 -2.58 11.22
CA TYR A 60 -2.49 -3.85 10.75
C TYR A 60 -2.27 -4.72 11.98
#